data_AF-A0AB35YKE3-F1
#
_entry.id   AF-A0AB35YKE3-F1
#
_cell.length_a   1.000
_cell.length_b   1.000
_cell.length_c   1.000
_cell.angle_alpha   90.00
_cell.angle_beta   90.00
_cell.angle_gamma   90.00
#
_symmetry.space_group_name_H-M   'P 1'
#
loop_
_entity.id
_entity.type
_entity.pdbx_description
1 polymer ?
#
loop_
_entity_poly.entity_id
_entity_poly.type
_entity_poly.pdbx_seq_one_letter_code
_entity_poly.pdbx_strand_id
1 'polypeptide(L)'
;MFQNLRTLTLTNGRIKNLDADYEQLNIRGAVAIQQEVRLKKVSTHGHSSFYFPVIVQSFTSTGSCTLKDYCEMEELMNAGNIKIRNGHIQKINSSGKLVAEEKLHCEKLDAIGIVKAAEITAEHFHLKLSGESEIDLLSAENILVEKDRVTLLSFLKKKLSCHTINGKHLKLAYTKAKIVDGEVVVVGENCHIETLYYSDNYTIASNAKVQHIIRREKEC
;
A
#
# COMPACT_ATOMS: atom_id res chain seq x y z
N MET A 1 -3.96 -31.69 2.53
CA MET A 1 -3.24 -32.10 3.76
C MET A 1 -2.94 -30.82 4.53
N PHE A 2 -3.72 -30.49 5.57
CA PHE A 2 -3.46 -29.30 6.37
C PHE A 2 -2.27 -29.61 7.30
N GLN A 3 -1.09 -29.04 7.02
CA GLN A 3 0.00 -29.07 7.99
C GLN A 3 -0.43 -28.21 9.18
N ASN A 4 -0.52 -28.83 10.36
CA ASN A 4 -0.71 -28.10 11.61
C ASN A 4 0.61 -27.36 11.93
N LEU A 5 0.65 -26.06 11.64
CA LEU A 5 1.76 -25.20 12.02
C LEU A 5 1.86 -25.12 13.54
N ARG A 6 3.08 -25.24 14.08
CA ARG A 6 3.31 -24.97 15.51
C ARG A 6 2.98 -23.51 15.80
N THR A 7 1.92 -23.30 16.59
CA THR A 7 1.28 -21.99 16.74
C THR A 7 1.41 -21.48 18.17
N LEU A 8 1.93 -20.27 18.32
CA LEU A 8 1.90 -19.51 19.56
C LEU A 8 0.78 -18.46 19.50
N THR A 9 -0.01 -18.31 20.57
CA THR A 9 -1.03 -17.26 20.68
C THR A 9 -0.73 -16.34 21.85
N LEU A 10 -0.68 -15.03 21.58
CA LEU A 10 -0.44 -13.98 22.55
C LEU A 10 -1.67 -13.08 22.67
N THR A 11 -2.04 -12.71 23.89
CA THR A 11 -3.22 -11.86 24.16
C THR A 11 -2.85 -10.52 24.78
N ASN A 12 -1.76 -10.45 25.53
CA ASN A 12 -1.28 -9.20 26.14
C ASN A 12 0.22 -9.27 26.42
N GLY A 13 0.88 -8.11 26.42
CA GLY A 13 2.19 -7.92 27.03
C GLY A 13 3.30 -7.54 26.06
N ARG A 14 4.50 -7.40 26.61
CA ARG A 14 5.73 -7.09 25.87
C ARG A 14 6.59 -8.35 25.80
N ILE A 15 6.68 -8.96 24.62
CA ILE A 15 7.40 -10.21 24.41
C ILE A 15 8.80 -9.91 23.91
N LYS A 16 9.80 -10.38 24.66
CA LYS A 16 11.22 -10.22 24.34
C LYS A 16 11.86 -11.49 23.76
N ASN A 17 11.22 -12.64 23.96
CA ASN A 17 11.67 -13.92 23.45
C ASN A 17 10.49 -14.72 22.91
N LEU A 18 10.57 -15.22 21.68
CA LEU A 18 9.69 -16.23 21.10
C LEU A 18 10.52 -17.49 20.89
N ASP A 19 10.00 -18.64 21.31
CA ASP A 19 10.69 -19.92 21.10
C ASP A 19 10.93 -20.18 19.60
N ALA A 20 12.05 -20.81 19.27
CA ALA A 20 12.53 -20.99 17.91
C ALA A 20 11.75 -22.05 17.12
N ASP A 21 10.89 -22.82 17.80
CA ASP A 21 10.18 -23.95 17.20
C ASP A 21 8.77 -23.60 16.68
N TYR A 22 8.29 -22.37 16.93
CA TYR A 22 7.03 -21.90 16.38
C TYR A 22 7.16 -21.55 14.90
N GLU A 23 6.10 -21.84 14.14
CA GLU A 23 6.00 -21.48 12.72
C GLU A 23 4.93 -20.39 12.50
N GLN A 24 3.98 -20.27 13.42
CA GLN A 24 2.90 -19.30 13.37
C GLN A 24 2.76 -18.53 14.68
N LEU A 25 2.62 -17.21 14.57
CA LEU A 25 2.28 -16.32 15.68
C LEU A 25 0.87 -15.73 15.48
N ASN A 26 0.00 -15.93 16.46
CA ASN A 26 -1.29 -15.26 16.57
C ASN A 26 -1.25 -14.22 17.69
N ILE A 27 -1.71 -13.00 17.40
CA ILE A 27 -1.95 -11.96 18.40
C ILE A 27 -3.46 -11.72 18.43
N ARG A 28 -4.08 -11.81 19.61
CA ARG A 28 -5.54 -11.62 19.84
C ARG A 28 -5.86 -10.53 20.87
N GLY A 29 -4.94 -9.61 21.10
CA GLY A 29 -5.12 -8.49 22.02
C GLY A 29 -4.03 -7.44 21.84
N ALA A 30 -3.46 -6.94 22.93
CA ALA A 30 -2.50 -5.82 22.90
C ALA A 30 -1.07 -6.31 23.15
N VAL A 31 -0.26 -6.46 22.11
CA VAL A 31 1.06 -7.11 22.20
C VAL A 31 2.16 -6.27 21.54
N ALA A 32 3.29 -6.12 22.24
CA ALA A 32 4.51 -5.54 21.69
C ALA A 32 5.61 -6.60 21.57
N ILE A 33 6.12 -6.85 20.36
CA ILE A 33 7.22 -7.77 20.10
C ILE A 33 8.54 -6.97 20.03
N GLN A 34 9.46 -7.30 20.93
CA GLN A 34 10.76 -6.65 21.13
C GLN A 34 11.91 -7.57 20.69
N GLN A 35 11.69 -8.29 19.61
CA GLN A 35 12.70 -9.11 18.95
C GLN A 35 12.37 -9.23 17.47
N GLU A 36 13.36 -9.68 16.71
CA GLU A 36 13.16 -10.09 15.34
C GLU A 36 12.16 -11.27 15.23
N VAL A 37 11.34 -11.25 14.18
CA VAL A 37 10.35 -12.29 13.91
C VAL A 37 10.67 -12.94 12.58
N ARG A 38 11.07 -14.21 12.62
CA ARG A 38 11.28 -15.07 11.44
C ARG A 38 10.36 -16.27 11.54
N LEU A 39 9.19 -16.21 10.90
CA LEU A 39 8.13 -17.22 11.01
C LEU A 39 7.47 -17.45 9.66
N LYS A 40 6.75 -18.55 9.47
CA LYS A 40 5.96 -18.74 8.25
C LYS A 40 4.75 -17.80 8.22
N LYS A 41 4.07 -17.64 9.35
CA LYS A 41 2.81 -16.89 9.40
C LYS A 41 2.68 -16.01 10.65
N VAL A 42 2.18 -14.80 10.45
CA VAL A 42 1.76 -13.91 11.54
C VAL A 42 0.32 -13.49 11.31
N SER A 43 -0.51 -13.59 12.34
CA SER A 43 -1.89 -13.11 12.31
C SER A 43 -2.16 -12.21 13.51
N THR A 44 -2.60 -10.98 13.24
CA THR A 44 -2.81 -9.95 14.27
C THR A 44 -4.26 -9.48 14.30
N HIS A 45 -4.90 -9.71 15.43
CA HIS A 45 -6.23 -9.26 15.79
C HIS A 45 -6.08 -8.47 17.10
N GLY A 46 -6.45 -7.19 17.13
CA GLY A 46 -6.19 -6.29 18.26
C GLY A 46 -5.10 -5.27 17.96
N HIS A 47 -4.27 -4.93 18.95
CA HIS A 47 -3.20 -3.93 18.80
C HIS A 47 -1.83 -4.61 18.85
N SER A 48 -1.04 -4.48 17.78
CA SER A 48 0.29 -5.10 17.71
C SER A 48 1.36 -4.11 17.29
N SER A 49 2.52 -4.17 17.95
CA SER A 49 3.70 -3.39 17.56
C SER A 49 4.92 -4.29 17.49
N PHE A 50 5.60 -4.28 16.34
CA PHE A 50 6.86 -4.99 16.11
C PHE A 50 7.98 -3.95 16.03
N TYR A 51 8.99 -4.11 16.89
CA TYR A 51 10.06 -3.11 17.07
C TYR A 51 11.35 -3.43 16.31
N PHE A 52 11.44 -4.63 15.75
CA PHE A 52 12.59 -5.19 15.06
C PHE A 52 12.12 -5.87 13.77
N PRO A 53 13.03 -6.35 12.91
CA PRO A 53 12.65 -6.85 11.61
C PRO A 53 11.63 -8.00 11.66
N VAL A 54 10.73 -8.01 10.67
CA VAL A 54 9.69 -9.04 10.51
C VAL A 54 9.84 -9.67 9.13
N ILE A 55 10.26 -10.93 9.10
CA ILE A 55 10.52 -11.69 7.88
C ILE A 55 9.61 -12.92 7.91
N VAL A 56 8.54 -12.88 7.10
CA VAL A 56 7.49 -13.91 7.15
C VAL A 56 6.96 -14.24 5.77
N GLN A 57 6.41 -15.43 5.56
CA GLN A 57 5.76 -15.73 4.27
C GLN A 57 4.43 -14.98 4.17
N SER A 58 3.57 -15.11 5.20
CA SER A 58 2.25 -14.47 5.22
C SER A 58 2.01 -13.65 6.49
N PHE A 59 1.48 -12.44 6.31
CA PHE A 59 1.06 -11.56 7.38
C PHE A 59 -0.41 -11.18 7.21
N THR A 60 -1.25 -11.43 8.21
CA THR A 60 -2.64 -10.97 8.25
C THR A 60 -2.84 -9.98 9.38
N SER A 61 -3.44 -8.83 9.10
CA SER A 61 -3.85 -7.85 10.10
C SER A 61 -5.30 -7.43 9.93
N THR A 62 -6.10 -7.62 10.97
CA THR A 62 -7.49 -7.14 11.03
C THR A 62 -7.68 -6.07 12.10
N GLY A 63 -6.65 -5.86 12.95
CA GLY A 63 -6.64 -4.85 14.01
C GLY A 63 -5.82 -3.61 13.67
N SER A 64 -5.10 -3.07 14.64
CA SER A 64 -4.15 -1.98 14.49
C SER A 64 -2.73 -2.52 14.67
N CYS A 65 -1.96 -2.58 13.59
CA CYS A 65 -0.60 -3.10 13.58
C CYS A 65 0.42 -2.05 13.17
N THR A 66 1.58 -2.01 13.85
CA THR A 66 2.72 -1.20 13.47
C THR A 66 3.98 -2.05 13.34
N LEU A 67 4.60 -2.04 12.17
CA LEU A 67 5.93 -2.59 11.90
C LEU A 67 6.92 -1.42 11.89
N LYS A 68 7.67 -1.26 12.99
CA LYS A 68 8.54 -0.09 13.23
C LYS A 68 9.94 -0.23 12.64
N ASP A 69 10.25 -1.39 12.08
CA ASP A 69 11.52 -1.70 11.44
C ASP A 69 11.24 -2.40 10.10
N TYR A 70 12.29 -2.79 9.39
CA TYR A 70 12.20 -3.44 8.09
C TYR A 70 11.32 -4.70 8.12
N CYS A 71 10.45 -4.83 7.12
CA CYS A 71 9.69 -6.05 6.91
C CYS A 71 9.93 -6.67 5.53
N GLU A 72 9.93 -7.98 5.48
CA GLU A 72 9.98 -8.76 4.26
C GLU A 72 8.89 -9.83 4.28
N MET A 73 8.01 -9.84 3.28
CA MET A 73 7.00 -10.90 3.18
C MET A 73 6.52 -11.19 1.77
N GLU A 74 6.03 -12.41 1.54
CA GLU A 74 5.41 -12.78 0.27
C GLU A 74 4.00 -12.17 0.17
N GLU A 75 3.19 -12.29 1.24
CA GLU A 75 1.82 -11.80 1.25
C GLU A 75 1.45 -11.01 2.50
N LEU A 76 0.88 -9.83 2.30
CA LEU A 76 0.21 -9.02 3.32
C LEU A 76 -1.29 -8.91 3.04
N MET A 77 -2.12 -9.38 3.97
CA MET A 77 -3.55 -9.10 4.00
C MET A 77 -3.89 -8.14 5.14
N ASN A 78 -4.34 -6.93 4.82
CA ASN A 78 -4.73 -5.92 5.80
C ASN A 78 -6.21 -5.51 5.67
N ALA A 79 -7.04 -5.93 6.61
CA ALA A 79 -8.42 -5.48 6.75
C ALA A 79 -8.62 -4.45 7.88
N GLY A 80 -7.53 -4.04 8.56
CA GLY A 80 -7.54 -3.07 9.65
C GLY A 80 -6.71 -1.83 9.33
N ASN A 81 -5.92 -1.40 10.30
CA ASN A 81 -4.97 -0.29 10.15
C ASN A 81 -3.56 -0.85 10.29
N ILE A 82 -2.77 -0.82 9.21
CA ILE A 82 -1.37 -1.20 9.26
C ILE A 82 -0.48 0.00 8.95
N LYS A 83 0.57 0.15 9.76
CA LYS A 83 1.65 1.11 9.56
C LYS A 83 2.95 0.34 9.40
N ILE A 84 3.68 0.61 8.34
CA ILE A 84 4.95 -0.03 7.97
C ILE A 84 5.97 1.10 7.85
N ARG A 85 7.14 0.93 8.46
CA ARG A 85 8.23 1.89 8.28
C ARG A 85 8.79 1.80 6.86
N ASN A 86 9.42 0.66 6.53
CA ASN A 86 9.91 0.32 5.20
C ASN A 86 9.88 -1.19 5.00
N GLY A 87 9.98 -1.66 3.76
CA GLY A 87 10.05 -3.09 3.49
C GLY A 87 9.88 -3.51 2.05
N HIS A 88 10.00 -4.82 1.85
CA HIS A 88 9.72 -5.51 0.59
C HIS A 88 8.58 -6.51 0.78
N ILE A 89 7.47 -6.33 0.06
CA ILE A 89 6.30 -7.20 0.16
C ILE A 89 5.84 -7.59 -1.24
N GLN A 90 5.90 -8.86 -1.63
CA GLN A 90 5.54 -9.22 -3.01
C GLN A 90 4.08 -8.84 -3.33
N LYS A 91 3.12 -9.24 -2.48
CA LYS A 91 1.69 -8.99 -2.70
C LYS A 91 1.02 -8.35 -1.49
N ILE A 92 0.36 -7.22 -1.70
CA ILE A 92 -0.40 -6.51 -0.69
C ILE A 92 -1.87 -6.47 -1.11
N ASN A 93 -2.74 -7.01 -0.26
CA ASN A 93 -4.18 -6.86 -0.35
C ASN A 93 -4.66 -6.06 0.87
N SER A 94 -5.20 -4.86 0.67
CA SER A 94 -5.70 -4.04 1.77
C SER A 94 -7.12 -3.52 1.57
N SER A 95 -8.01 -3.79 2.52
CA SER A 95 -9.38 -3.23 2.55
C SER A 95 -9.57 -2.16 3.64
N GLY A 96 -8.48 -1.74 4.29
CA GLY A 96 -8.49 -0.80 5.40
C GLY A 96 -7.58 0.40 5.15
N LYS A 97 -6.79 0.77 6.17
CA LYS A 97 -5.79 1.83 6.08
C LYS A 97 -4.39 1.23 6.03
N LEU A 98 -3.63 1.59 5.00
CA LEU A 98 -2.22 1.26 4.83
C LEU A 98 -1.39 2.55 4.95
N VAL A 99 -0.39 2.53 5.82
CA VAL A 99 0.58 3.63 5.97
C VAL A 99 1.98 3.09 5.75
N ALA A 100 2.75 3.69 4.83
CA ALA A 100 4.19 3.45 4.65
C ALA A 100 4.97 4.73 4.99
N GLU A 101 5.83 4.71 6.00
CA GLU A 101 6.50 5.93 6.47
C GLU A 101 7.71 6.32 5.59
N GLU A 102 8.38 5.33 5.01
CA GLU A 102 9.51 5.49 4.09
C GLU A 102 9.22 4.73 2.78
N LYS A 103 10.16 3.90 2.31
CA LYS A 103 10.05 3.14 1.05
C LYS A 103 9.35 1.81 1.23
N LEU A 104 8.36 1.56 0.38
CA LEU A 104 7.70 0.25 0.25
C LEU A 104 7.87 -0.28 -1.19
N HIS A 105 8.51 -1.43 -1.33
CA HIS A 105 8.62 -2.14 -2.60
C HIS A 105 7.61 -3.30 -2.63
N CYS A 106 6.92 -3.48 -3.75
CA CYS A 106 6.03 -4.63 -3.95
C CYS A 106 5.90 -5.03 -5.42
N GLU A 107 5.53 -6.27 -5.72
CA GLU A 107 5.14 -6.61 -7.09
C GLU A 107 3.72 -6.10 -7.36
N LYS A 108 2.79 -6.39 -6.43
CA LYS A 108 1.38 -6.04 -6.56
C LYS A 108 0.81 -5.43 -5.29
N LEU A 109 0.13 -4.29 -5.43
CA LEU A 109 -0.65 -3.66 -4.37
C LEU A 109 -2.08 -3.44 -4.85
N ASP A 110 -3.03 -4.18 -4.27
CA ASP A 110 -4.46 -4.00 -4.45
C ASP A 110 -5.06 -3.44 -3.16
N ALA A 111 -5.58 -2.22 -3.22
CA ALA A 111 -6.16 -1.54 -2.07
C ALA A 111 -7.58 -1.02 -2.35
N ILE A 112 -8.49 -1.26 -1.42
CA ILE A 112 -9.81 -0.65 -1.34
C ILE A 112 -9.87 0.07 0.01
N GLY A 113 -9.52 1.36 0.04
CA GLY A 113 -9.14 1.94 1.32
C GLY A 113 -8.52 3.32 1.27
N ILE A 114 -7.75 3.58 2.32
CA ILE A 114 -6.88 4.75 2.47
C ILE A 114 -5.44 4.26 2.40
N VAL A 115 -4.64 4.87 1.52
CA VAL A 115 -3.20 4.64 1.43
C VAL A 115 -2.48 5.95 1.72
N LYS A 116 -1.57 5.93 2.69
CA LYS A 116 -0.66 7.04 2.96
C LYS A 116 0.78 6.57 2.84
N ALA A 117 1.60 7.16 2.00
CA ALA A 117 2.97 6.71 1.82
C ALA A 117 3.95 7.84 1.49
N ALA A 118 5.19 7.73 1.96
CA ALA A 118 6.27 8.53 1.40
C ALA A 118 6.62 8.02 0.00
N GLU A 119 7.00 6.75 -0.15
CA GLU A 119 7.37 6.19 -1.45
C GLU A 119 6.80 4.78 -1.63
N ILE A 120 6.17 4.54 -2.77
CA ILE A 120 5.75 3.21 -3.22
C ILE A 120 6.38 2.93 -4.57
N THR A 121 7.08 1.81 -4.67
CA THR A 121 7.55 1.25 -5.94
C THR A 121 6.85 -0.08 -6.18
N ALA A 122 6.15 -0.23 -7.30
CA ALA A 122 5.47 -1.46 -7.64
C ALA A 122 5.57 -1.89 -9.11
N GLU A 123 5.19 -3.12 -9.45
CA GLU A 123 4.88 -3.46 -10.85
C GLU A 123 3.43 -3.09 -11.15
N HIS A 124 2.53 -3.43 -10.23
CA HIS A 124 1.10 -3.19 -10.34
C HIS A 124 0.54 -2.50 -9.09
N PHE A 125 -0.04 -1.31 -9.27
CA PHE A 125 -0.71 -0.57 -8.21
C PHE A 125 -2.18 -0.32 -8.56
N HIS A 126 -3.10 -0.85 -7.76
CA HIS A 126 -4.53 -0.58 -7.85
C HIS A 126 -5.05 0.00 -6.54
N LEU A 127 -5.63 1.20 -6.61
CA LEU A 127 -6.27 1.85 -5.47
C LEU A 127 -7.71 2.24 -5.81
N LYS A 128 -8.67 1.62 -5.12
CA LYS A 128 -10.06 2.09 -5.02
C LYS A 128 -10.20 2.97 -3.78
N LEU A 129 -10.31 4.28 -4.00
CA LEU A 129 -10.37 5.29 -2.96
C LEU A 129 -11.68 5.18 -2.17
N SER A 130 -11.58 4.85 -0.87
CA SER A 130 -12.69 4.95 0.08
C SER A 130 -12.62 6.20 0.97
N GLY A 131 -11.46 6.88 0.98
CA GLY A 131 -11.23 8.15 1.68
C GLY A 131 -10.06 8.94 1.06
N GLU A 132 -9.50 9.88 1.84
CA GLU A 132 -8.34 10.67 1.40
C GLU A 132 -7.05 9.86 1.50
N SER A 133 -6.38 9.70 0.37
CA SER A 133 -5.08 9.04 0.24
C SER A 133 -4.00 10.05 -0.15
N GLU A 134 -2.77 9.80 0.26
CA GLU A 134 -1.65 10.72 0.12
C GLU A 134 -0.36 9.93 -0.12
N ILE A 135 0.25 10.08 -1.28
CA ILE A 135 1.49 9.38 -1.62
C ILE A 135 2.48 10.41 -2.17
N ASP A 136 3.65 10.60 -1.58
CA ASP A 136 4.59 11.60 -2.11
C ASP A 136 5.14 11.16 -3.48
N LEU A 137 5.76 9.98 -3.54
CA LEU A 137 6.28 9.37 -4.76
C LEU A 137 5.64 8.00 -5.03
N LEU A 138 4.92 7.89 -6.14
CA LEU A 138 4.34 6.63 -6.63
C LEU A 138 4.98 6.25 -7.96
N SER A 139 5.71 5.14 -7.99
CA SER A 139 6.31 4.59 -9.21
C SER A 139 5.81 3.18 -9.45
N ALA A 140 5.16 2.91 -10.59
CA ALA A 140 4.84 1.53 -10.96
C ALA A 140 4.66 1.33 -12.46
N GLU A 141 4.86 0.13 -12.98
CA GLU A 141 4.61 -0.12 -14.41
C GLU A 141 3.16 0.16 -14.78
N ASN A 142 2.22 -0.31 -13.95
CA ASN A 142 0.78 -0.14 -14.15
C ASN A 142 0.15 0.51 -12.92
N ILE A 143 -0.51 1.66 -13.12
CA ILE A 143 -1.20 2.39 -12.05
C ILE A 143 -2.66 2.56 -12.41
N LEU A 144 -3.54 2.06 -11.55
CA LEU A 144 -4.98 2.24 -11.62
C LEU A 144 -5.48 2.90 -10.33
N VAL A 145 -6.02 4.11 -10.44
CA VAL A 145 -6.66 4.81 -9.33
C VAL A 145 -8.12 5.06 -9.70
N GLU A 146 -9.02 4.54 -8.88
CA GLU A 146 -10.47 4.62 -9.08
C GLU A 146 -11.16 5.03 -7.80
N LYS A 147 -12.41 5.46 -7.89
CA LYS A 147 -13.25 5.71 -6.72
C LYS A 147 -13.98 4.44 -6.33
N ASP A 148 -13.95 4.09 -5.05
CA ASP A 148 -14.83 3.04 -4.56
C ASP A 148 -16.30 3.51 -4.61
N ARG A 149 -17.11 2.76 -5.36
CA ARG A 149 -18.54 3.02 -5.57
C ARG A 149 -19.43 2.29 -4.57
N VAL A 150 -18.89 1.33 -3.82
CA VAL A 150 -19.66 0.49 -2.90
C VAL A 150 -19.84 1.16 -1.54
N THR A 151 -18.80 1.81 -1.01
CA THR A 151 -18.88 2.47 0.30
C THR A 151 -19.73 3.76 0.21
N LEU A 152 -20.98 3.69 0.71
CA LEU A 152 -21.99 4.76 0.73
C LEU A 152 -21.70 5.91 1.71
N LEU A 153 -20.51 5.99 2.32
CA LEU A 153 -20.08 7.16 3.08
C LEU A 153 -19.74 8.33 2.15
N SER A 154 -20.80 9.00 1.66
CA SER A 154 -20.77 10.12 0.72
C SER A 154 -20.05 11.37 1.25
N PHE A 155 -19.84 11.46 2.57
CA PHE A 155 -19.20 12.62 3.23
C PHE A 155 -17.67 12.64 3.18
N LEU A 156 -17.02 11.49 2.93
CA LEU A 156 -15.56 11.45 2.86
C LEU A 156 -15.09 11.88 1.47
N LYS A 157 -14.14 12.84 1.44
CA LYS A 157 -13.45 13.21 0.22
C LYS A 157 -12.63 12.01 -0.25
N LYS A 158 -13.07 11.36 -1.33
CA LYS A 158 -12.35 10.26 -1.98
C LYS A 158 -11.40 10.86 -3.00
N LYS A 159 -10.14 11.07 -2.61
CA LYS A 159 -9.14 11.74 -3.43
C LYS A 159 -7.74 11.20 -3.14
N LEU A 160 -6.95 10.99 -4.17
CA LEU A 160 -5.50 10.80 -4.05
C LEU A 160 -4.81 12.15 -4.22
N SER A 161 -3.95 12.54 -3.27
CA SER A 161 -2.99 13.63 -3.45
C SER A 161 -1.60 13.02 -3.62
N CYS A 162 -0.87 13.47 -4.63
CA CYS A 162 0.46 12.96 -4.93
C CYS A 162 1.41 14.06 -5.40
N HIS A 163 2.70 13.95 -5.10
CA HIS A 163 3.69 14.83 -5.71
C HIS A 163 4.02 14.31 -7.11
N THR A 164 4.56 13.09 -7.20
CA THR A 164 4.97 12.48 -8.47
C THR A 164 4.37 11.11 -8.65
N ILE A 165 3.73 10.91 -9.80
CA ILE A 165 3.28 9.60 -10.30
C ILE A 165 4.10 9.28 -11.55
N ASN A 166 4.83 8.16 -11.54
CA ASN A 166 5.61 7.68 -12.68
C ASN A 166 5.23 6.24 -13.04
N GLY A 167 5.09 5.92 -14.32
CA GLY A 167 4.82 4.57 -14.77
C GLY A 167 4.66 4.39 -16.27
N LYS A 168 4.44 3.16 -16.74
CA LYS A 168 4.21 2.91 -18.17
C LYS A 168 2.76 3.19 -18.55
N HIS A 169 1.82 2.55 -17.85
CA HIS A 169 0.39 2.65 -18.11
C HIS A 169 -0.34 3.24 -16.90
N LEU A 170 -0.86 4.46 -17.06
CA LEU A 170 -1.48 5.21 -15.98
C LEU A 170 -2.97 5.42 -16.27
N LYS A 171 -3.85 5.03 -15.36
CA LYS A 171 -5.27 5.37 -15.39
C LYS A 171 -5.68 5.96 -14.05
N LEU A 172 -5.90 7.27 -14.04
CA LEU A 172 -6.07 8.06 -12.82
C LEU A 172 -7.47 8.65 -12.76
N ALA A 173 -8.19 8.49 -11.66
CA ALA A 173 -9.41 9.21 -11.37
C ALA A 173 -9.37 9.77 -9.93
N TYR A 174 -9.96 10.95 -9.72
CA TYR A 174 -9.95 11.64 -8.43
C TYR A 174 -8.54 11.86 -7.86
N THR A 175 -7.59 12.23 -8.72
CA THR A 175 -6.20 12.44 -8.35
C THR A 175 -5.80 13.91 -8.47
N LYS A 176 -5.17 14.47 -7.44
CA LYS A 176 -4.38 15.70 -7.55
C LYS A 176 -2.91 15.31 -7.59
N ALA A 177 -2.19 15.70 -8.64
CA ALA A 177 -0.77 15.41 -8.77
C ALA A 177 0.00 16.63 -9.27
N LYS A 178 1.22 16.84 -8.76
CA LYS A 178 2.12 17.85 -9.30
C LYS A 178 2.71 17.38 -10.63
N ILE A 179 3.23 16.16 -10.66
CA ILE A 179 3.84 15.55 -11.84
C ILE A 179 3.18 14.20 -12.08
N VAL A 180 2.75 13.98 -13.31
CA VAL A 180 2.38 12.67 -13.83
C VAL A 180 3.26 12.40 -15.04
N ASP A 181 4.02 11.32 -15.01
CA ASP A 181 4.93 10.92 -16.07
C ASP A 181 4.65 9.49 -16.51
N GLY A 182 4.28 9.27 -17.76
CA GLY A 182 4.19 7.91 -18.26
C GLY A 182 4.23 7.71 -19.77
N GLU A 183 4.05 6.49 -20.23
CA GLU A 183 4.02 6.21 -21.67
C GLU A 183 2.61 6.43 -22.23
N VAL A 184 1.63 5.77 -21.61
CA VAL A 184 0.21 5.86 -21.95
C VAL A 184 -0.57 6.34 -20.72
N VAL A 185 -1.19 7.52 -20.82
CA VAL A 185 -1.81 8.19 -19.66
C VAL A 185 -3.29 8.51 -19.89
N VAL A 186 -4.17 7.91 -19.08
CA VAL A 186 -5.60 8.23 -19.02
C VAL A 186 -5.86 9.09 -17.77
N VAL A 187 -6.03 10.39 -18.00
CA VAL A 187 -6.47 11.35 -16.99
C VAL A 187 -7.99 11.31 -16.94
N GLY A 188 -8.52 10.45 -16.09
CA GLY A 188 -9.95 10.27 -15.85
C GLY A 188 -10.58 11.37 -15.00
N GLU A 189 -11.81 11.12 -14.57
CA GLU A 189 -12.66 12.14 -13.96
C GLU A 189 -12.09 12.77 -12.68
N ASN A 190 -12.39 14.06 -12.49
CA ASN A 190 -12.04 14.82 -11.27
C ASN A 190 -10.52 14.90 -10.98
N CYS A 191 -9.67 14.62 -11.96
CA CYS A 191 -8.23 14.79 -11.84
C CYS A 191 -7.80 16.26 -11.99
N HIS A 192 -6.76 16.63 -11.24
CA HIS A 192 -6.10 17.94 -11.29
C HIS A 192 -4.60 17.70 -11.33
N ILE A 193 -3.99 17.83 -12.51
CA ILE A 193 -2.57 17.57 -12.73
C ILE A 193 -1.89 18.90 -13.09
N GLU A 194 -0.77 19.23 -12.43
CA GLU A 194 -0.01 20.42 -12.81
C GLU A 194 0.76 20.15 -14.12
N THR A 195 1.64 19.14 -14.15
CA THR A 195 2.39 18.78 -15.35
C THR A 195 2.20 17.30 -15.71
N LEU A 196 1.77 17.05 -16.95
CA LEU A 196 1.68 15.73 -17.56
C LEU A 196 2.81 15.56 -18.58
N TYR A 197 3.68 14.58 -18.33
CA TYR A 197 4.63 14.05 -19.30
C TYR A 197 4.08 12.75 -19.90
N TYR A 198 4.13 12.64 -21.23
CA TYR A 198 3.76 11.42 -21.94
C TYR A 198 4.72 11.11 -23.10
N SER A 199 4.94 9.84 -23.45
CA SER A 199 5.80 9.48 -24.60
C SER A 199 5.03 8.87 -25.78
N ASP A 200 3.91 8.18 -25.52
CA ASP A 200 3.08 7.55 -26.55
C ASP A 200 1.72 8.27 -26.70
N ASN A 201 0.79 8.04 -25.77
CA ASN A 201 -0.59 8.52 -25.89
C ASN A 201 -1.14 9.09 -24.57
N TYR A 202 -2.08 10.02 -24.67
CA TYR A 202 -2.84 10.48 -23.50
C TYR A 202 -4.31 10.77 -23.82
N THR A 203 -5.17 10.66 -22.81
CA THR A 203 -6.58 11.09 -22.86
C THR A 203 -6.94 11.86 -21.60
N ILE A 204 -7.83 12.84 -21.72
CA ILE A 204 -8.26 13.70 -20.62
C ILE A 204 -9.79 13.76 -20.61
N ALA A 205 -10.40 13.39 -19.49
CA ALA A 205 -11.84 13.53 -19.29
C ALA A 205 -12.27 15.00 -19.29
N SER A 206 -13.50 15.28 -19.74
CA SER A 206 -14.03 16.65 -19.85
C SER A 206 -14.08 17.43 -18.53
N ASN A 207 -14.14 16.74 -17.39
CA ASN A 207 -14.13 17.32 -16.05
C ASN A 207 -12.77 17.21 -15.32
N ALA A 208 -11.71 16.82 -16.02
CA ALA A 208 -10.34 16.84 -15.52
C ALA A 208 -9.62 18.13 -15.95
N LYS A 209 -8.60 18.53 -15.19
CA LYS A 209 -7.76 19.69 -15.47
C LYS A 209 -6.29 19.30 -15.50
N VAL A 210 -5.59 19.68 -16.57
CA VAL A 210 -4.14 19.54 -16.72
C VAL A 210 -3.58 20.89 -17.11
N GLN A 211 -2.58 21.42 -16.41
CA GLN A 211 -2.05 22.77 -16.68
C GLN A 211 -1.00 22.76 -17.81
N HIS A 212 -0.08 21.80 -17.76
CA HIS A 212 0.98 21.63 -18.74
C HIS A 212 1.00 20.21 -19.28
N ILE A 213 1.09 20.07 -20.60
CA ILE A 213 1.17 18.79 -21.29
C ILE A 213 2.44 18.81 -22.12
N ILE A 214 3.36 17.89 -21.85
CA ILE A 214 4.69 17.83 -22.46
C ILE A 214 4.89 16.42 -23.02
N ARG A 215 5.24 16.33 -24.30
CA ARG A 215 5.63 15.06 -24.91
C ARG A 215 7.12 14.81 -24.67
N ARG A 216 7.50 13.62 -24.22
CA ARG A 216 8.89 13.16 -24.21
C ARG A 216 9.19 12.51 -25.56
N GLU A 217 10.24 12.98 -26.21
CA GLU A 217 10.82 12.25 -27.34
C GLU A 217 11.50 10.99 -26.79
N LYS A 218 11.31 9.85 -27.46
CA LYS A 218 12.10 8.66 -27.13
C LYS A 218 13.51 8.95 -27.62
N GLU A 219 14.50 8.93 -26.72
CA GLU A 219 15.90 8.92 -27.13
C GLU A 219 16.10 7.67 -28.01
N CYS A 220 16.49 7.90 -29.28
CA CYS A 220 16.74 6.87 -30.27
C CYS A 220 17.93 5.98 -29.91
#